data_AF-A0A2J8B1L8-F1
#
_entry.id   AF-A0A2J8B1L8-F1
#
_cell.length_a   1.000
_cell.length_b   1.000
_cell.length_c   1.000
_cell.angle_alpha   90.00
_cell.angle_beta   90.00
_cell.angle_gamma   90.00
#
_symmetry.space_group_name_H-M   'P 1'
#
loop_
_entity.id
_entity.type
_entity.pdbx_description
1 polymer ?
#
loop_
_entity_poly.entity_id
_entity_poly.type
_entity_poly.pdbx_seq_one_letter_code
_entity_poly.pdbx_strand_id
1 'polypeptide(L)' 'MKNVTKDERENWIINIENTASTISSQLGSAVVDGVFQRYGAHSVENLNPSDLPDVFSELYAIEADLR' A
#
# COMPACT_ATOMS: atom_id res chain seq x y z
N MET A 1 -8.95 -10.84 -15.29
CA MET A 1 -8.45 -9.66 -14.56
C MET A 1 -9.56 -8.63 -14.51
N LYS A 2 -9.92 -8.14 -13.31
CA LYS A 2 -10.78 -6.95 -13.20
C LYS A 2 -9.91 -5.76 -13.60
N ASN A 3 -10.34 -5.00 -14.59
CA ASN A 3 -9.66 -3.75 -14.95
C ASN A 3 -10.07 -2.70 -13.93
N VAL A 4 -9.10 -2.23 -13.14
CA VAL A 4 -9.28 -1.09 -12.23
C VAL A 4 -9.40 0.17 -13.08
N THR A 5 -10.45 0.98 -12.85
CA THR A 5 -10.58 2.28 -13.52
C THR A 5 -9.54 3.27 -13.01
N LYS A 6 -9.31 4.36 -13.74
CA LYS A 6 -8.34 5.38 -13.31
C LYS A 6 -8.68 5.97 -11.94
N ASP A 7 -9.96 6.29 -11.72
CA ASP A 7 -10.44 6.88 -10.47
C ASP A 7 -10.33 5.91 -9.29
N GLU A 8 -10.64 4.63 -9.52
CA GLU A 8 -10.43 3.58 -8.51
C GLU A 8 -8.94 3.43 -8.16
N ARG A 9 -8.06 3.50 -9.16
CA ARG A 9 -6.61 3.45 -8.94
C ARG A 9 -6.13 4.61 -8.07
N GLU A 10 -6.57 5.83 -8.38
CA GLU A 10 -6.19 7.02 -7.60
C GLU A 10 -6.68 6.94 -6.15
N ASN A 11 -7.91 6.47 -5.92
CA ASN A 11 -8.44 6.23 -4.57
C ASN A 11 -7.60 5.21 -3.79
N TRP A 12 -7.19 4.12 -4.44
CA TRP A 12 -6.33 3.13 -3.81
C TRP A 12 -4.96 3.68 -3.44
N ILE A 13 -4.34 4.44 -4.33
CA ILE A 13 -3.02 5.07 -4.09
C ILE A 13 -3.11 5.97 -2.86
N ILE A 14 -4.10 6.86 -2.80
CA ILE A 14 -4.29 7.77 -1.66
C ILE A 14 -4.44 6.99 -0.34
N ASN A 15 -5.23 5.92 -0.34
CA ASN A 15 -5.42 5.09 0.85
C ASN A 15 -4.12 4.39 1.29
N ILE A 16 -3.36 3.85 0.33
CA ILE A 16 -2.07 3.22 0.59
C ILE A 16 -1.07 4.24 1.14
N GLU A 17 -0.97 5.43 0.55
CA GLU A 17 -0.07 6.50 1.00
C GLU A 17 -0.38 6.93 2.44
N ASN A 18 -1.66 7.08 2.79
CA ASN A 18 -2.08 7.48 4.14
C ASN A 18 -1.68 6.43 5.20
N THR A 19 -1.94 5.15 4.94
CA THR A 19 -1.57 4.05 5.84
C THR A 19 -0.05 3.89 5.89
N ALA A 20 0.64 3.94 4.75
CA ALA A 20 2.10 3.86 4.67
C ALA A 20 2.78 5.00 5.45
N SER A 21 2.26 6.22 5.37
CA SER A 21 2.74 7.36 6.15
C SER A 21 2.60 7.12 7.66
N THR A 22 1.44 6.60 8.09
CA THR A 22 1.18 6.25 9.49
C THR A 22 2.17 5.20 9.99
N ILE A 23 2.35 4.11 9.25
CA ILE A 23 3.30 3.04 9.60
C ILE A 23 4.73 3.57 9.62
N SER A 24 5.14 4.31 8.60
CA SER A 24 6.50 4.84 8.49
C SER A 24 6.85 5.78 9.65
N SER A 25 5.87 6.54 10.14
CA SER A 25 6.06 7.43 11.29
C SER A 25 6.31 6.68 12.61
N GLN A 26 5.81 5.45 12.74
CA GLN A 26 5.88 4.66 13.97
C GLN A 26 6.97 3.58 13.94
N LEU A 27 7.11 2.89 12.80
CA LEU A 27 8.00 1.74 12.62
C LEU A 27 9.18 2.01 11.67
N GLY A 28 9.19 3.16 10.99
CA GLY A 28 10.15 3.47 9.94
C GLY A 28 9.74 2.94 8.56
N SER A 29 10.29 3.55 7.51
CA SER A 29 9.91 3.27 6.12
C SER A 29 10.25 1.85 5.67
N ALA A 30 11.24 1.20 6.29
CA ALA A 30 11.69 -0.14 5.91
C ALA A 30 10.57 -1.20 5.95
N VAL A 31 9.59 -1.03 6.84
CA VAL A 31 8.42 -1.92 6.91
C VAL A 31 7.55 -1.77 5.65
N VAL A 32 7.25 -0.53 5.26
CA VAL A 32 6.48 -0.22 4.05
C VAL A 32 7.23 -0.65 2.79
N ASP A 33 8.53 -0.33 2.70
CA ASP A 33 9.39 -0.73 1.60
C ASP A 33 9.40 -2.26 1.44
N GLY A 34 9.45 -2.99 2.55
CA GLY A 34 9.38 -4.45 2.57
C GLY A 34 8.04 -5.01 2.07
N VAL A 35 6.92 -4.32 2.33
CA VAL A 35 5.62 -4.69 1.75
C VAL A 35 5.66 -4.47 0.24
N PHE A 36 6.01 -3.28 -0.23
CA PHE A 36 6.03 -3.00 -1.68
C PHE A 36 6.95 -3.95 -2.46
N GLN A 37 8.11 -4.30 -1.90
CA GLN A 37 9.03 -5.26 -2.51
C GLN A 37 8.43 -6.66 -2.67
N ARG A 38 7.56 -7.13 -1.76
CA ARG A 38 6.86 -8.42 -1.91
C ARG A 38 5.94 -8.46 -3.13
N TYR A 39 5.42 -7.30 -3.53
CA TYR A 39 4.62 -7.13 -4.76
C TYR A 39 5.46 -6.64 -5.96
N GLY A 40 6.78 -6.69 -5.86
CA GLY A 40 7.69 -6.32 -6.95
C GLY A 40 7.75 -4.82 -7.24
N ALA A 41 7.36 -3.97 -6.28
CA ALA A 41 7.35 -2.52 -6.43
C ALA A 41 8.36 -1.83 -5.49
N HIS A 42 8.81 -0.65 -5.91
CA HIS A 42 9.67 0.23 -5.10
C HIS A 42 8.91 1.44 -4.53
N SER A 43 7.69 1.66 -4.99
CA SER A 43 6.79 2.73 -4.56
C SER A 43 5.34 2.34 -4.89
N VAL A 44 4.39 3.02 -4.27
CA VAL A 44 2.96 2.84 -4.54
C VAL A 44 2.61 3.07 -6.02
N GLU A 45 3.34 3.95 -6.70
CA GLU A 45 3.11 4.27 -8.13
C GLU A 45 3.51 3.14 -9.06
N ASN A 46 4.43 2.29 -8.61
CA ASN A 46 4.91 1.14 -9.37
C ASN A 46 4.10 -0.14 -9.12
N LEU A 47 3.14 -0.11 -8.19
CA LEU A 47 2.27 -1.26 -7.94
C LEU A 47 1.43 -1.57 -9.18
N ASN A 48 1.32 -2.86 -9.47
CA ASN A 48 0.36 -3.34 -10.44
C ASN A 48 -1.06 -3.02 -9.93
N PRO A 49 -1.93 -2.40 -10.74
CA PRO A 49 -3.29 -2.07 -10.33
C PRO A 49 -4.10 -3.25 -9.76
N SER A 50 -3.82 -4.49 -10.19
CA SER A 50 -4.50 -5.68 -9.64
C SER A 50 -4.18 -5.95 -8.18
N ASP A 51 -3.04 -5.47 -7.69
CA ASP A 51 -2.48 -5.84 -6.39
C ASP A 51 -2.76 -4.77 -5.33
N LEU A 52 -3.28 -3.60 -5.74
CA LEU A 52 -3.58 -2.48 -4.84
C LEU A 52 -4.49 -2.86 -3.66
N PRO A 53 -5.58 -3.64 -3.84
CA PRO A 53 -6.42 -4.03 -2.71
C PRO A 53 -5.69 -4.93 -1.70
N ASP A 54 -4.82 -5.82 -2.18
CA ASP A 54 -4.07 -6.76 -1.33
C ASP A 54 -2.97 -6.04 -0.56
N VAL A 55 -2.23 -5.15 -1.25
CA VAL A 55 -1.22 -4.27 -0.64
C VAL A 55 -1.84 -3.39 0.45
N PHE A 56 -2.99 -2.77 0.16
CA PHE A 56 -3.70 -1.97 1.15
C PHE A 56 -4.12 -2.81 2.36
N SER A 57 -4.68 -4.00 2.14
CA SER A 57 -5.13 -4.87 3.22
C SER A 57 -3.98 -5.29 4.14
N GLU A 58 -2.81 -5.58 3.58
CA GLU A 58 -1.62 -5.95 4.34
C GLU A 58 -1.06 -4.78 5.16
N LEU A 59 -0.95 -3.60 4.55
CA LEU A 59 -0.55 -2.38 5.28
C LEU A 59 -1.56 -2.04 6.37
N TYR A 60 -2.86 -2.14 6.09
CA TYR A 60 -3.90 -1.84 7.07
C TYR A 60 -3.87 -2.80 8.27
N ALA A 61 -3.56 -4.09 8.05
CA ALA A 61 -3.37 -5.04 9.15
C ALA A 61 -2.18 -4.65 10.03
N ILE A 62 -1.05 -4.24 9.42
CA ILE A 62 0.11 -3.74 10.17
C ILE A 62 -0.26 -2.48 10.96
N GLU A 63 -0.98 -1.52 10.36
CA GLU A 63 -1.43 -0.31 11.04
C GLU A 63 -2.39 -0.61 12.20
N ALA A 64 -3.28 -1.59 12.03
CA ALA A 64 -4.22 -2.02 13.07
C ALA A 64 -3.51 -2.62 14.29
N ASP A 65 -2.42 -3.37 14.09
CA ASP A 65 -1.60 -3.95 15.16
C ASP A 65 -0.80 -2.90 15.95
N LEU A 66 -0.74 -1.64 15.48
CA LEU A 66 -0.11 -0.52 16.21
C LEU A 66 -1.02 0.10 17.28
N ARG A 67 -2.30 -0.28 17.33
CA ARG A 67 -3.32 0.30 18.22
C ARG A 67 -3.63 -0.61 19.40
#